data_AF-A0A355YRN9-F1
#
_entry.id   AF-A0A355YRN9-F1
#
_cell.length_a   1.000
_cell.length_b   1.000
_cell.length_c   1.000
_cell.angle_alpha   90.00
_cell.angle_beta   90.00
_cell.angle_gamma   90.00
#
_symmetry.space_group_name_H-M   'P 1'
#
loop_
_entity.id
_entity.type
_entity.pdbx_description
1 polymer ?
#
loop_
_entity_poly.entity_id
_entity_poly.type
_entity_poly.pdbx_seq_one_letter_code
_entity_poly.pdbx_strand_id
1 'polypeptide(L)'
;MNYQLIRSKRKTLSLQINSNAELIVRAPNRLSVKKIEQFIDEKSNWIEKKSTSIDAKKPQKHGYIEGEKFLYLGGEYPLNID
;
A
#
# COMPACT_ATOMS: atom_id res chain seq x y z
N MET A 1 -1.02 14.08 9.12
CA MET A 1 -0.88 12.84 8.31
C MET A 1 -1.28 13.16 6.87
N ASN A 2 -0.42 12.85 5.90
CA ASN A 2 -0.78 13.03 4.49
C ASN A 2 -1.56 11.80 4.00
N TYR A 3 -2.77 11.99 3.48
CA TYR A 3 -3.60 10.90 2.97
C TYR A 3 -4.44 11.37 1.78
N GLN A 4 -4.70 10.47 0.84
CA GLN A 4 -5.56 10.77 -0.30
C GLN A 4 -7.00 10.42 0.04
N LEU A 5 -7.87 11.44 0.13
CA LEU A 5 -9.30 11.25 0.37
C LEU A 5 -10.06 11.10 -0.96
N ILE A 6 -10.62 9.92 -1.20
CA ILE A 6 -11.48 9.63 -2.35
C ILE A 6 -12.93 9.47 -1.88
N ARG A 7 -13.77 10.44 -2.21
CA ARG A 7 -15.23 10.34 -1.97
C ARG A 7 -15.95 9.66 -3.12
N SER A 8 -16.92 8.81 -2.83
CA SER A 8 -17.77 8.18 -3.84
C SER A 8 -19.11 7.68 -3.27
N LYS A 9 -19.99 7.17 -4.15
CA LYS A 9 -21.23 6.49 -3.76
C LYS A 9 -20.93 5.12 -3.10
N ARG A 10 -20.60 5.14 -1.81
CA ARG A 10 -20.39 3.95 -0.96
C ARG A 10 -21.15 4.09 0.35
N LYS A 11 -21.47 2.96 0.99
CA LYS A 11 -22.12 2.93 2.31
C LYS A 11 -21.13 3.05 3.47
N THR A 12 -19.91 2.56 3.30
CA THR A 12 -18.90 2.44 4.37
C THR A 12 -17.61 3.20 4.05
N LEU A 13 -16.84 3.48 5.10
CA LEU A 13 -15.50 4.03 5.00
C LEU A 13 -14.47 2.89 4.92
N SER A 14 -13.48 3.01 4.05
CA SER A 14 -12.40 2.04 3.93
C SER A 14 -11.03 2.71 3.91
N LEU A 15 -10.05 2.07 4.53
CA LEU A 15 -8.64 2.46 4.49
C LEU A 15 -7.89 1.49 3.57
N GLN A 16 -7.06 2.01 2.68
CA GLN A 16 -6.26 1.24 1.75
C GLN A 16 -4.84 1.79 1.75
N ILE A 17 -3.84 0.91 1.77
CA ILE A 17 -2.44 1.32 1.64
C ILE A 17 -1.94 0.74 0.31
N ASN A 18 -1.45 1.60 -0.57
CA ASN A 18 -0.92 1.19 -1.86
C ASN A 18 0.48 0.55 -1.72
N SER A 19 0.95 -0.09 -2.78
CA SER A 19 2.31 -0.66 -2.86
C SER A 19 3.43 0.38 -2.63
N ASN A 20 3.13 1.66 -2.83
CA ASN A 20 4.02 2.79 -2.54
C ASN A 20 4.01 3.22 -1.05
N ALA A 21 3.32 2.49 -0.17
CA ALA A 21 3.07 2.84 1.23
C ALA A 21 2.23 4.12 1.43
N GLU A 22 1.45 4.52 0.42
CA GLU A 22 0.56 5.68 0.50
C GLU A 22 -0.81 5.31 1.06
N LEU A 23 -1.34 6.11 2.00
CA LEU A 23 -2.66 5.91 2.59
C LEU A 23 -3.76 6.54 1.74
N ILE A 24 -4.67 5.71 1.24
CA ILE A 24 -5.89 6.11 0.55
C ILE A 24 -7.08 5.87 1.47
N VAL A 25 -7.83 6.93 1.72
CA VAL A 25 -9.05 6.91 2.51
C VAL A 25 -10.24 7.05 1.58
N ARG A 26 -11.11 6.05 1.60
CA ARG A 26 -12.26 5.95 0.72
C ARG A 26 -13.53 6.15 1.54
N ALA A 27 -14.15 7.34 1.42
CA ALA A 27 -15.29 7.72 2.24
C ALA A 27 -16.60 7.89 1.42
N PRO A 28 -17.79 7.74 2.05
CA PRO A 28 -19.06 8.19 1.50
C PRO A 28 -19.12 9.71 1.29
N ASN A 29 -19.86 10.17 0.28
CA ASN A 29 -19.99 11.60 -0.05
C ASN A 29 -20.56 12.46 1.10
N ARG A 30 -21.46 11.89 1.93
CA ARG A 30 -22.15 12.60 3.01
C ARG A 30 -21.44 12.46 4.38
N LEU A 31 -20.29 11.79 4.44
CA LEU A 31 -19.57 11.59 5.69
C LEU A 31 -18.74 12.84 6.03
N SER A 32 -18.83 13.30 7.28
CA SER A 32 -18.06 14.45 7.76
C SER A 32 -16.57 14.11 7.85
N VAL A 33 -15.73 15.11 7.62
CA VAL A 33 -14.26 14.97 7.75
C VAL A 33 -13.89 14.56 9.18
N LYS A 34 -14.55 15.12 10.20
CA LYS A 34 -14.31 14.73 11.59
C LYS A 34 -14.49 13.23 11.87
N LYS A 35 -15.51 12.59 11.27
CA LYS A 35 -15.69 11.13 11.37
C LYS A 35 -14.62 10.36 10.61
N ILE A 36 -14.12 10.91 9.50
CA ILE A 36 -13.02 10.33 8.75
C ILE A 36 -11.75 10.34 9.60
N GLU A 37 -11.43 11.49 10.20
CA GLU A 37 -10.26 11.66 11.07
C GLU A 37 -10.33 10.76 12.30
N GLN A 38 -11.47 10.72 12.99
CA GLN A 38 -11.65 9.81 14.12
C GLN A 38 -11.40 8.34 13.73
N PHE A 39 -11.88 7.90 12.57
CA PHE A 39 -11.65 6.54 12.10
C PHE A 39 -10.18 6.28 11.74
N ILE A 40 -9.48 7.28 11.20
CA ILE A 40 -8.04 7.20 10.93
C ILE A 40 -7.29 7.06 12.25
N ASP A 41 -7.62 7.87 13.25
CA ASP A 41 -6.97 7.84 14.56
C ASP A 41 -7.22 6.50 15.28
N GLU A 42 -8.45 5.97 15.24
CA GLU A 42 -8.79 4.64 15.77
C GLU A 42 -8.03 3.51 15.06
N LYS A 43 -7.63 3.71 13.79
CA LYS A 43 -6.90 2.73 12.99
C LYS A 43 -5.43 3.08 12.79
N SER A 44 -4.90 4.10 13.46
CA SER A 44 -3.50 4.53 13.39
C SER A 44 -2.52 3.37 13.60
N ASN A 45 -2.71 2.58 14.65
CA ASN A 45 -1.92 1.38 14.93
C ASN A 45 -1.96 0.34 13.80
N TRP A 46 -3.09 0.20 13.11
CA TRP A 46 -3.21 -0.70 11.97
C TRP A 46 -2.48 -0.14 10.75
N ILE A 47 -2.57 1.18 10.52
CA ILE A 47 -1.89 1.89 9.43
C ILE A 47 -0.37 1.73 9.57
N GLU A 48 0.17 1.97 10.76
CA GLU A 48 1.61 1.83 11.02
C GLU A 48 2.09 0.39 10.76
N LYS A 49 1.42 -0.61 11.33
CA LYS A 49 1.75 -2.03 11.13
C LYS A 49 1.70 -2.44 9.67
N LYS A 50 0.74 -1.92 8.90
CA LYS A 50 0.64 -2.24 7.47
C LYS A 50 1.67 -1.50 6.63
N SER A 51 1.96 -0.24 6.95
CA SER A 51 2.99 0.53 6.25
C SER A 51 4.36 -0.13 6.41
N THR A 52 4.74 -0.53 7.63
CA THR A 52 6.01 -1.24 7.89
C THR A 52 6.06 -2.60 7.20
N SER A 53 4.95 -3.35 7.22
CA SER A 53 4.86 -4.64 6.51
C SER A 53 5.00 -4.48 4.99
N ILE A 54 4.48 -3.41 4.40
CA ILE A 54 4.58 -3.14 2.96
C ILE A 54 5.99 -2.68 2.62
N ASP A 55 6.62 -1.84 3.44
CA ASP A 55 8.00 -1.41 3.22
C ASP A 55 8.97 -2.59 3.30
N ALA A 56 8.78 -3.49 4.26
CA ALA A 56 9.53 -4.74 4.37
C ALA A 56 9.23 -5.74 3.23
N LYS A 57 8.06 -5.62 2.59
CA LYS A 57 7.63 -6.46 1.46
C LYS A 57 7.77 -5.79 0.10
N LYS A 58 8.30 -4.57 0.01
CA LYS A 58 8.60 -3.97 -1.29
C LYS A 58 9.55 -4.96 -1.95
N PRO A 59 9.13 -5.64 -3.05
CA PRO A 59 10.10 -6.36 -3.83
C PRO A 59 11.14 -5.32 -4.18
N GLN A 60 12.40 -5.62 -3.88
CA GLN A 60 13.51 -4.84 -4.42
C GLN A 60 13.14 -4.58 -5.88
N LYS A 61 13.08 -3.31 -6.28
CA LYS A 61 12.92 -2.99 -7.71
C LYS A 61 14.10 -3.66 -8.38
N HIS A 62 13.86 -4.82 -8.97
CA HIS A 62 14.89 -5.55 -9.66
C HIS A 62 15.41 -4.63 -10.75
N GLY A 63 16.71 -4.38 -10.74
CA GLY A 63 17.33 -3.49 -11.70
C GLY A 63 17.28 -4.07 -13.11
N TYR A 64 16.88 -5.36 -13.23
CA TYR A 64 17.04 -6.17 -14.43
C TYR A 64 18.48 -6.06 -14.89
N ILE A 65 19.41 -6.28 -13.96
CA ILE A 65 20.84 -6.24 -14.23
C ILE A 65 21.27 -7.64 -14.67
N GLU A 66 22.18 -7.72 -15.64
CA GLU A 66 22.77 -8.96 -16.09
C GLU A 66 23.42 -9.71 -14.90
N GLY A 67 23.00 -10.96 -14.68
CA GLY A 67 23.41 -11.78 -13.53
C GLY A 67 22.55 -11.65 -12.27
N GLU A 68 21.54 -10.79 -12.24
CA GLU A 68 20.60 -10.67 -11.11
C GLU A 68 19.78 -11.97 -10.97
N LYS A 69 19.67 -12.50 -9.75
CA LYS A 69 18.98 -13.78 -9.49
C LYS A 69 17.48 -13.57 -9.35
N PHE A 70 16.70 -14.29 -10.15
CA PHE A 70 15.24 -14.30 -10.11
C PHE A 70 14.71 -15.69 -9.78
N LEU A 71 13.58 -15.73 -9.09
CA LEU A 71 12.86 -16.97 -8.88
C LEU A 71 12.09 -17.34 -10.16
N TYR A 72 12.42 -18.47 -10.78
CA TYR A 72 11.73 -19.04 -11.93
C TYR A 72 11.37 -20.49 -11.65
N LEU A 73 10.07 -20.82 -11.72
CA LEU A 73 9.54 -22.16 -11.43
C LEU A 73 10.02 -22.78 -10.10
N GLY A 74 10.28 -21.93 -9.10
CA GLY A 74 10.72 -22.38 -7.77
C GLY A 74 12.24 -22.55 -7.61
N GLY A 75 13.04 -22.27 -8.64
CA GLY A 75 14.51 -22.19 -8.56
C GLY A 75 15.00 -20.75 -8.73
N GLU A 76 16.18 -20.44 -8.18
CA GLU A 76 16.86 -19.15 -8.43
C GLU A 76 17.74 -19.25 -9.68
N TYR A 77 17.52 -18.36 -10.65
CA TYR A 77 18.25 -18.30 -11.92
C TYR A 77 18.81 -16.90 -12.18
N PRO A 78 20.05 -16.77 -12.68
CA PRO A 78 20.58 -15.47 -13.10
C PRO A 78 19.86 -14.99 -14.37
N LEU A 79 19.57 -13.70 -14.43
CA LEU A 79 19.03 -13.03 -15.61
C LEU A 79 20.13 -12.87 -16.66
N ASN A 80 19.93 -13.43 -17.84
CA ASN A 80 20.74 -13.13 -19.03
C ASN A 80 19.97 -12.15 -19.91
N ILE A 81 20.64 -11.11 -20.40
CA ILE A 81 20.04 -10.06 -21.24
C ILE A 81 20.81 -10.09 -22.56
N ASP A 82 20.29 -10.82 -23.55
CA ASP A 82 20.83 -10.85 -24.92
C ASP A 82 20.21 -9.73 -25.80
#